data_AF-A0A7K5Z7N1-F1
#
_entry.id   AF-A0A7K5Z7N1-F1
#
_cell.length_a   1.000
_cell.length_b   1.000
_cell.length_c   1.000
_cell.angle_alpha   90.00
_cell.angle_beta   90.00
_cell.angle_gamma   90.00
#
_symmetry.space_group_name_H-M   'P 1'
#
loop_
_entity.id
_entity.type
_entity.pdbx_description
1 polymer ?
#
loop_
_entity_poly.entity_id
_entity_poly.type
_entity_poly.pdbx_seq_one_letter_code
_entity_poly.pdbx_strand_id
1 'polypeptide(L)'
;PVPAFDMWRDYLGLAAVVAALPACREDTGDKDTSEGETTAAPPPGAWDSPGTQGSAALCAFCKHNGEARQVYAGHRLRDARGRVQCPVLRSYVCPQCGATRDRAHTKRFCPLTRRGYASVYSPAPRNGTGRRAAG
;
A
#
# COMPACT_ATOMS: atom_id res chain seq x y z
N PRO A 1 1.08 32.01 -24.70
CA PRO A 1 1.63 31.36 -23.47
C PRO A 1 0.80 30.12 -23.13
N VAL A 2 1.42 28.93 -23.12
CA VAL A 2 0.74 27.72 -22.65
C VAL A 2 0.60 27.79 -21.12
N PRO A 3 -0.57 27.46 -20.55
CA PRO A 3 -0.75 27.44 -19.10
C PRO A 3 0.22 26.43 -18.48
N ALA A 4 0.75 26.75 -17.31
CA ALA A 4 1.62 25.84 -16.59
C ALA A 4 0.83 24.58 -16.24
N PHE A 5 1.36 23.42 -16.63
CA PHE A 5 0.79 22.12 -16.31
C PHE A 5 0.78 21.92 -14.79
N ASP A 6 -0.42 21.81 -14.21
CA ASP A 6 -0.61 21.59 -12.78
C ASP A 6 -0.91 20.12 -12.56
N MET A 7 0.07 19.41 -12.00
CA MET A 7 -0.01 17.98 -11.73
C MET A 7 -1.31 17.56 -11.00
N TRP A 8 -1.82 18.40 -10.10
CA TRP A 8 -3.00 18.05 -9.31
C TRP A 8 -4.30 18.23 -10.09
N ARG A 9 -4.32 19.20 -11.01
CA ARG A 9 -5.49 19.49 -11.86
C ARG A 9 -5.52 18.60 -13.09
N ASP A 10 -4.38 18.45 -13.76
CA ASP A 10 -4.31 17.88 -15.11
C ASP A 10 -4.04 16.37 -15.10
N TYR A 11 -3.29 15.85 -14.11
CA TYR A 11 -2.96 14.42 -14.05
C TYR A 11 -3.93 13.62 -13.16
N LEU A 12 -4.34 14.19 -12.03
CA LEU A 12 -5.20 13.51 -11.05
C LEU A 12 -6.67 13.95 -11.12
N GLY A 13 -6.99 14.99 -11.90
CA GLY A 13 -8.37 15.45 -12.07
C GLY A 13 -9.04 15.96 -10.79
N LEU A 14 -8.27 16.32 -9.75
CA LEU A 14 -8.82 16.67 -8.43
C LEU A 14 -9.71 17.91 -8.47
N ALA A 15 -9.49 18.82 -9.42
CA ALA A 15 -10.38 19.97 -9.64
C ALA A 15 -11.82 19.55 -9.97
N ALA A 16 -12.00 18.49 -10.75
CA ALA A 16 -13.32 17.95 -11.08
C ALA A 16 -13.97 17.29 -9.85
N VAL A 17 -13.18 16.60 -9.03
CA VAL A 17 -13.66 15.97 -7.78
C VAL A 17 -14.13 17.04 -6.79
N VAL A 18 -13.35 18.11 -6.58
CA VAL A 18 -13.72 19.23 -5.69
C VAL A 18 -14.98 19.94 -6.19
N ALA A 19 -15.13 20.14 -7.51
CA ALA A 19 -16.33 20.74 -8.09
C ALA A 19 -17.58 19.84 -7.98
N ALA A 20 -17.40 18.52 -7.91
CA ALA A 20 -18.48 17.55 -7.77
C ALA A 20 -18.87 17.27 -6.30
N LEU A 21 -18.08 17.75 -5.33
CA LEU A 21 -18.50 17.70 -3.94
C LEU A 21 -19.68 18.65 -3.75
N PRO A 22 -20.80 18.19 -3.18
CA PRO A 22 -21.89 19.08 -2.83
C PRO A 22 -21.35 20.10 -1.82
N ALA A 23 -21.30 21.36 -2.22
CA ALA A 23 -21.04 22.45 -1.29
C ALA A 23 -22.05 22.31 -0.16
N CYS A 24 -21.58 22.13 1.06
CA CYS A 24 -22.40 21.97 2.25
C CYS A 24 -23.48 23.05 2.22
N ARG A 25 -24.71 22.60 1.95
CA ARG A 25 -25.90 23.41 1.92
C ARG A 25 -26.11 23.90 3.35
N GLU A 26 -25.87 25.18 3.60
CA GLU A 26 -26.40 25.84 4.77
C GLU A 26 -27.92 25.93 4.59
N ASP A 27 -28.67 25.08 5.28
CA ASP A 27 -30.12 25.21 5.38
C ASP A 27 -30.60 24.57 6.69
N THR A 28 -30.89 25.43 7.65
CA THR A 28 -31.63 25.17 8.89
C THR A 28 -32.96 24.48 8.60
N GLY A 29 -33.27 23.38 9.28
CA GLY A 29 -34.59 22.74 9.17
C GLY A 29 -34.73 21.46 9.97
N ASP A 30 -35.08 21.61 11.24
CA ASP A 30 -35.57 20.57 12.16
C ASP A 30 -36.90 19.97 11.62
N LYS A 31 -37.00 18.64 11.46
CA LYS A 31 -38.26 17.92 11.68
C LYS A 31 -38.08 16.41 11.86
N ASP A 32 -38.59 15.97 13.00
CA ASP A 32 -38.72 14.63 13.54
C ASP A 32 -39.69 13.71 12.77
N THR A 33 -39.53 12.40 13.02
CA THR A 33 -40.52 11.31 12.97
C THR A 33 -40.93 10.73 11.61
N SER A 34 -40.53 9.47 11.35
CA SER A 34 -41.43 8.30 11.46
C SER A 34 -40.88 7.08 10.71
N GLU A 35 -41.17 5.93 11.32
CA GLU A 35 -40.84 4.57 10.93
C GLU A 35 -41.62 4.12 9.68
N GLY A 36 -41.08 3.16 8.93
CA GLY A 36 -41.71 2.61 7.73
C GLY A 36 -40.95 1.43 7.16
N GLU A 37 -41.23 0.27 7.75
CA GLU A 37 -40.87 -1.09 7.34
C GLU A 37 -41.29 -1.43 5.89
N THR A 38 -40.57 -2.34 5.21
CA THR A 38 -41.09 -3.50 4.42
C THR A 38 -40.15 -3.94 3.28
N THR A 39 -39.48 -5.08 3.52
CA THR A 39 -39.33 -6.24 2.60
C THR A 39 -38.29 -6.29 1.47
N ALA A 40 -37.34 -7.21 1.72
CA ALA A 40 -36.70 -8.19 0.85
C ALA A 40 -35.94 -7.75 -0.42
N ALA A 41 -34.61 -7.85 -0.32
CA ALA A 41 -33.72 -8.17 -1.44
C ALA A 41 -32.70 -9.24 -0.97
N PRO A 42 -32.28 -10.18 -1.85
CA PRO A 42 -31.53 -11.38 -1.48
C PRO A 42 -30.09 -11.05 -1.05
N PRO A 43 -29.41 -11.89 -0.24
CA PRO A 43 -28.03 -11.64 0.17
C PRO A 43 -27.04 -11.97 -0.97
N PRO A 44 -26.24 -11.03 -1.51
CA PRO A 44 -25.00 -11.37 -2.18
C PRO A 44 -23.91 -11.46 -1.12
N GLY A 45 -23.88 -12.59 -0.41
CA GLY A 45 -23.11 -12.72 0.84
C GLY A 45 -22.27 -13.97 0.94
N ALA A 46 -22.00 -14.69 -0.15
CA ALA A 46 -20.95 -15.71 -0.19
C ALA A 46 -19.64 -15.06 -0.66
N TRP A 47 -19.06 -14.22 0.20
CA TRP A 47 -17.62 -14.02 0.14
C TRP A 47 -17.04 -15.23 0.85
N ASP A 48 -16.55 -16.18 0.05
CA ASP A 48 -15.71 -17.26 0.51
C ASP A 48 -14.70 -16.69 1.49
N SER A 49 -14.82 -17.10 2.74
CA SER A 49 -13.84 -16.81 3.78
C SER A 49 -12.83 -17.96 3.82
N PRO A 50 -11.68 -17.89 3.14
CA PRO A 50 -10.54 -18.71 3.52
C PRO A 50 -9.69 -17.84 4.45
N GLY A 51 -9.77 -18.10 5.75
CA GLY A 51 -9.03 -17.27 6.67
C GLY A 51 -9.00 -17.76 8.10
N THR A 52 -8.76 -19.06 8.27
CA THR A 52 -8.37 -19.68 9.53
C THR A 52 -7.56 -18.71 10.39
N GLN A 53 -8.17 -18.35 11.52
CA GLN A 53 -7.58 -17.68 12.66
C GLN A 53 -6.27 -18.40 13.01
N GLY A 54 -5.13 -17.75 12.78
CA GLY A 54 -3.82 -18.39 12.89
C GLY A 54 -2.78 -17.46 13.50
N SER A 55 -2.79 -17.34 14.83
CA SER A 55 -1.72 -16.78 15.69
C SER A 55 -1.12 -15.44 15.25
N ALA A 56 -1.49 -14.37 15.97
CA ALA A 56 -1.02 -12.99 15.83
C ALA A 56 0.44 -12.88 15.38
N ALA A 57 0.64 -12.73 14.09
CA ALA A 57 1.97 -12.61 13.55
C ALA A 57 1.96 -11.54 12.49
N LEU A 58 2.69 -10.48 12.81
CA LEU A 58 2.62 -9.21 12.11
C LEU A 58 3.55 -9.27 10.90
N CYS A 59 3.03 -8.94 9.72
CA CYS A 59 3.83 -8.79 8.52
C CYS A 59 4.64 -7.49 8.59
N ALA A 60 5.96 -7.62 8.79
CA ALA A 60 6.87 -6.48 8.80
C ALA A 60 6.89 -5.72 7.45
N PHE A 61 6.66 -6.40 6.32
CA PHE A 61 6.64 -5.77 5.00
C PHE A 61 5.43 -4.85 4.81
N CYS A 62 4.22 -5.37 5.03
CA CYS A 62 3.00 -4.55 4.97
C CYS A 62 3.03 -3.42 6.01
N LYS A 63 3.56 -3.68 7.21
CA LYS A 63 3.75 -2.63 8.23
C LYS A 63 4.69 -1.52 7.75
N HIS A 64 5.79 -1.86 7.09
CA HIS A 64 6.73 -0.87 6.54
C HIS A 64 6.11 -0.04 5.41
N ASN A 65 5.25 -0.65 4.60
CA ASN A 65 4.54 0.04 3.52
C ASN A 65 3.39 0.95 4.02
N GLY A 66 3.12 0.97 5.33
CA GLY A 66 2.04 1.78 5.91
C GLY A 66 0.65 1.18 5.73
N GLU A 67 0.54 -0.12 5.48
CA GLU A 67 -0.75 -0.81 5.35
C GLU A 67 -1.56 -0.75 6.66
N ALA A 68 -2.89 -0.85 6.54
CA ALA A 68 -3.77 -0.85 7.71
C ALA A 68 -3.48 -2.03 8.65
N ARG A 69 -3.78 -1.85 9.95
CA ARG A 69 -3.56 -2.89 10.98
C ARG A 69 -4.20 -4.22 10.65
N GLN A 70 -5.41 -4.20 10.09
CA GLN A 70 -6.12 -5.41 9.69
C GLN A 70 -5.35 -6.19 8.62
N VAL A 71 -4.64 -5.50 7.73
CA VAL A 71 -3.88 -6.12 6.63
C VAL A 71 -2.58 -6.73 7.16
N TYR A 72 -1.75 -5.95 7.87
CA TYR A 72 -0.45 -6.46 8.33
C TYR A 72 -0.58 -7.43 9.51
N ALA A 73 -1.66 -7.41 10.28
CA ALA A 73 -1.87 -8.35 11.38
C ALA A 73 -2.44 -9.71 10.94
N GLY A 74 -2.92 -9.83 9.70
CA GLY A 74 -3.54 -11.04 9.17
C GLY A 74 -2.57 -12.11 8.66
N HIS A 75 -1.26 -11.84 8.56
CA HIS A 75 -0.30 -12.80 7.98
C HIS A 75 1.16 -12.54 8.38
N ARG A 76 2.01 -13.56 8.23
CA ARG A 76 3.48 -13.48 8.42
C ARG A 76 4.18 -13.07 7.13
N LEU A 77 5.35 -12.43 7.23
CA LEU A 77 6.18 -12.17 6.04
C LEU A 77 6.72 -13.48 5.45
N ARG A 78 7.26 -14.38 6.29
CA ARG A 78 7.81 -15.68 5.92
C ARG A 78 7.44 -16.76 6.96
N ASP A 79 7.24 -18.01 6.55
CA ASP A 79 7.14 -19.17 7.48
C ASP A 79 8.51 -19.74 7.86
N ALA A 80 8.50 -20.69 8.79
CA ALA A 80 9.68 -21.37 9.32
C ALA A 80 10.57 -22.02 8.24
N ARG A 81 9.99 -22.36 7.08
CA ARG A 81 10.72 -22.89 5.91
C ARG A 81 11.35 -21.80 5.02
N GLY A 82 11.25 -20.53 5.40
CA GLY A 82 11.81 -19.39 4.66
C GLY A 82 11.02 -18.94 3.43
N ARG A 83 9.87 -19.56 3.15
CA ARG A 83 8.96 -19.18 2.05
C ARG A 83 8.19 -17.91 2.39
N VAL A 84 7.91 -17.08 1.40
CA VAL A 84 7.14 -15.83 1.58
C VAL A 84 5.65 -16.14 1.68
N GLN A 85 4.97 -15.72 2.76
CA GLN A 85 3.50 -15.81 2.86
C GLN A 85 2.78 -14.52 2.51
N CYS A 86 3.45 -13.37 2.62
CA CYS A 86 2.80 -12.08 2.39
C CYS A 86 2.18 -12.01 0.99
N PRO A 87 0.85 -11.85 0.84
CA PRO A 87 0.18 -11.88 -0.46
C PRO A 87 0.66 -10.74 -1.36
N VAL A 88 0.91 -9.56 -0.79
CA VAL A 88 1.46 -8.39 -1.50
C VAL A 88 2.85 -8.68 -2.06
N LEU A 89 3.73 -9.28 -1.26
CA LEU A 89 5.06 -9.61 -1.74
C LEU A 89 5.03 -10.80 -2.71
N ARG A 90 4.12 -11.77 -2.52
CA ARG A 90 3.97 -12.95 -3.41
C ARG A 90 3.54 -12.58 -4.82
N SER A 91 2.68 -11.57 -4.99
CA SER A 91 2.28 -11.09 -6.32
C SER A 91 3.38 -10.30 -7.03
N TYR A 92 4.37 -9.80 -6.27
CA TYR A 92 5.50 -9.09 -6.85
C TYR A 92 6.43 -10.03 -7.63
N VAL A 93 6.73 -9.63 -8.87
CA VAL A 93 7.71 -10.29 -9.72
C VAL A 93 8.99 -9.45 -9.70
N CYS A 94 10.10 -10.04 -9.28
CA CYS A 94 11.38 -9.32 -9.27
C CYS A 94 11.79 -8.97 -10.71
N PRO A 95 11.99 -7.68 -11.06
CA PRO A 95 12.31 -7.27 -12.44
C PRO A 95 13.72 -7.65 -12.89
N GLN A 96 14.58 -8.13 -11.98
CA GLN A 96 15.95 -8.53 -12.31
C GLN A 96 16.10 -10.04 -12.53
N CYS A 97 15.39 -10.87 -11.76
CA CYS A 97 15.53 -12.33 -11.83
C CYS A 97 14.22 -13.07 -12.11
N GLY A 98 13.08 -12.38 -12.18
CA GLY A 98 11.76 -12.97 -12.41
C GLY A 98 11.18 -13.77 -11.24
N ALA A 99 11.85 -13.84 -10.09
CA ALA A 99 11.34 -14.60 -8.95
C ALA A 99 10.03 -14.02 -8.41
N THR A 100 9.08 -14.89 -8.08
CA THR A 100 7.74 -14.56 -7.58
C THR A 100 7.25 -15.61 -6.56
N ARG A 101 6.06 -15.42 -5.98
CA ARG A 101 5.42 -16.31 -4.99
C ARG A 101 6.36 -16.63 -3.81
N ASP A 102 6.70 -17.90 -3.62
CA ASP A 102 7.48 -18.38 -2.48
C ASP A 102 8.89 -17.79 -2.41
N ARG A 103 9.45 -17.41 -3.57
CA ARG A 103 10.79 -16.82 -3.72
C ARG A 103 10.77 -15.32 -3.99
N ALA A 104 9.61 -14.68 -3.84
CA ALA A 104 9.48 -13.26 -4.12
C ALA A 104 10.35 -12.41 -3.19
N HIS A 105 10.86 -11.32 -3.73
CA HIS A 105 11.70 -10.36 -3.01
C HIS A 105 11.69 -9.02 -3.74
N THR A 106 11.97 -7.93 -3.03
CA THR A 106 12.18 -6.64 -3.67
C THR A 106 13.55 -6.58 -4.33
N LYS A 107 13.71 -5.71 -5.33
CA LYS A 107 14.95 -5.52 -6.12
C LYS A 107 16.24 -5.49 -5.28
N ARG A 108 16.19 -4.85 -4.11
CA ARG A 108 17.34 -4.72 -3.19
C ARG A 108 17.83 -6.06 -2.65
N PHE A 109 16.92 -7.00 -2.42
CA PHE A 109 17.23 -8.34 -1.88
C PHE A 109 17.36 -9.40 -2.99
N CYS A 110 17.45 -8.97 -4.25
CA CYS A 110 17.66 -9.88 -5.36
C CYS A 110 19.06 -10.49 -5.30
N PRO A 111 19.20 -11.82 -5.46
CA PRO A 111 20.52 -12.47 -5.48
C PRO A 111 21.40 -12.00 -6.63
N LEU A 112 20.80 -11.46 -7.70
CA LEU A 112 21.52 -10.86 -8.83
C LEU A 112 21.90 -9.38 -8.61
N THR A 113 21.36 -8.74 -7.56
CA THR A 113 21.78 -7.39 -7.19
C THR A 113 23.18 -7.47 -6.57
N ARG A 114 24.17 -6.89 -7.26
CA ARG A 114 25.54 -6.79 -6.76
C ARG A 114 25.56 -6.16 -5.37
N ARG A 115 26.47 -6.60 -4.49
CA ARG A 115 26.77 -6.04 -3.16
C ARG A 115 27.34 -4.61 -3.26
N GLY A 116 26.51 -3.69 -3.73
CA GLY A 116 26.83 -2.30 -4.01
C GLY A 116 25.61 -1.50 -4.45
N TYR A 117 24.39 -1.98 -4.16
CA TYR A 117 23.16 -1.21 -4.33
C TYR A 117 23.19 -0.01 -3.37
N ALA A 118 23.84 1.05 -3.79
CA ALA A 118 23.75 2.37 -3.19
C ALA A 118 22.53 3.05 -3.81
N SER A 119 21.61 3.51 -2.97
CA SER A 119 20.59 4.42 -3.48
C SER A 119 21.30 5.71 -3.89
N VAL A 120 20.94 6.28 -5.05
CA VAL A 120 21.44 7.60 -5.47
C VAL A 120 21.09 8.72 -4.48
N TYR A 121 20.13 8.47 -3.59
CA TYR A 121 19.72 9.35 -2.50
C TYR A 121 20.48 9.12 -1.19
N SER A 122 21.38 8.13 -1.12
CA SER A 122 22.24 7.93 0.05
C SER A 122 23.45 8.87 -0.08
N PRO A 123 23.65 9.82 0.85
CA PRO A 123 24.90 10.56 0.89
C PRO A 123 26.05 9.57 1.05
N ALA A 124 27.13 9.76 0.29
CA ALA A 124 28.34 8.95 0.39
C ALA A 124 28.77 8.79 1.87
N PRO A 125 29.33 7.63 2.26
CA PRO A 125 29.76 7.41 3.63
C PRO A 125 30.75 8.51 4.02
N ARG A 126 30.33 9.38 4.94
CA ARG A 126 31.21 10.34 5.60
C ARG A 126 32.04 9.55 6.60
N ASN A 127 33.36 9.65 6.51
CA ASN A 127 34.21 9.29 7.63
C ASN A 127 33.86 10.18 8.85
N GLY A 128 34.26 9.77 10.06
CA GLY A 128 33.94 10.48 11.31
C GLY A 128 34.40 11.95 11.40
N THR A 129 35.05 12.47 10.35
CA THR A 129 35.51 13.86 10.20
C THR A 129 34.78 14.64 9.09
N GLY A 130 33.74 14.05 8.47
CA GLY A 130 32.85 14.76 7.54
C GLY A 130 33.44 15.10 6.17
N ARG A 131 34.63 14.59 5.82
CA ARG A 131 35.25 14.84 4.51
C ARG A 131 34.79 13.79 3.49
N ARG A 132 34.42 14.24 2.29
CA ARG A 132 34.14 13.35 1.16
C ARG A 132 35.44 12.63 0.80
N ALA A 133 35.44 11.29 0.80
CA ALA A 133 36.54 10.52 0.25
C ALA A 133 36.58 10.78 -1.25
N ALA A 134 37.64 11.43 -1.73
CA ALA A 134 37.90 11.56 -3.16
C ALA A 134 38.23 10.17 -3.71
N GLY A 135 37.57 9.81 -4.81
CA GLY A 135 37.97 8.67 -5.65
C GLY A 135 39.14 9.01 -6.54
#